data_AF-A0A6V7K724-F1
#
_entry.id   AF-A0A6V7K724-F1
#
_cell.length_a   1.000
_cell.length_b   1.000
_cell.length_c   1.000
_cell.angle_alpha   90.00
_cell.angle_beta   90.00
_cell.angle_gamma   90.00
#
_symmetry.space_group_name_H-M   'P 1'
#
loop_
_entity.id
_entity.type
_entity.pdbx_description
1 polymer ?
#
loop_
_entity_poly.entity_id
_entity_poly.type
_entity_poly.pdbx_seq_one_letter_code
_entity_poly.pdbx_strand_id
1 'polypeptide(L)' 'WFDGFNWEGLRARTLEPPIMPQVQNPTDTANFDEYPPDSDPPPPDDISGWDNDF' A
#
# COMPACT_ATOMS: atom_id res chain seq x y z
N TRP A 1 0.57 -25.38 -11.71
CA TRP A 1 0.37 -24.68 -10.42
C TRP A 1 -0.95 -23.92 -10.42
N PHE A 2 -1.23 -23.11 -11.45
CA PHE A 2 -2.46 -22.32 -11.56
C PHE A 2 -3.55 -22.93 -12.45
N ASP A 3 -3.55 -24.26 -12.62
CA ASP A 3 -4.63 -24.90 -13.35
C ASP A 3 -5.95 -24.69 -12.58
N GLY A 4 -7.00 -24.25 -13.28
CA GLY A 4 -8.29 -23.87 -12.68
C GLY A 4 -8.32 -22.51 -11.95
N PHE A 5 -7.22 -21.74 -11.91
CA PHE A 5 -7.26 -20.42 -11.28
C PHE A 5 -8.08 -19.43 -12.13
N ASN A 6 -9.08 -18.78 -11.53
CA ASN A 6 -9.95 -17.84 -12.22
C ASN A 6 -9.30 -16.45 -12.36
N TRP A 7 -8.47 -16.29 -13.40
CA TRP A 7 -7.82 -15.01 -13.73
C TRP A 7 -8.80 -13.89 -14.10
N GLU A 8 -9.94 -14.22 -14.71
CA GLU A 8 -10.98 -13.25 -15.04
C GLU A 8 -11.63 -12.69 -13.76
N GLY A 9 -11.94 -13.56 -12.79
CA GLY A 9 -12.48 -13.15 -11.50
C GLY A 9 -11.52 -12.28 -10.69
N LEU A 10 -10.21 -12.57 -10.77
CA LEU A 10 -9.19 -11.70 -10.18
C LEU A 10 -9.22 -10.29 -10.81
N ARG A 11 -9.19 -10.19 -12.15
CA ARG A 11 -9.23 -8.90 -12.86
C ARG A 11 -10.52 -8.12 -12.60
N ALA A 12 -11.65 -8.83 -12.55
CA ALA A 12 -12.95 -8.26 -12.28
C ALA A 12 -13.19 -7.93 -10.79
N ARG A 13 -12.24 -8.29 -9.91
CA ARG A 13 -12.35 -8.13 -8.44
C ARG A 13 -13.57 -8.86 -7.85
N THR A 14 -13.93 -10.00 -8.43
CA THR A 14 -15.04 -10.85 -7.96
C THR A 14 -14.58 -12.11 -7.24
N LEU A 15 -13.28 -12.42 -7.28
CA LEU A 15 -12.69 -13.52 -6.53
C LEU A 15 -12.52 -13.11 -5.06
N GLU A 16 -13.03 -13.91 -4.13
CA GLU A 16 -12.80 -13.71 -2.71
C GLU A 16 -11.31 -13.97 -2.40
N PRO A 17 -10.59 -13.02 -1.79
CA PRO A 17 -9.19 -13.23 -1.45
C PRO A 17 -9.05 -14.22 -0.29
N PRO A 18 -7.92 -14.94 -0.21
CA PRO A 18 -7.72 -15.94 0.84
C PRO A 18 -7.64 -15.35 2.25
N ILE A 19 -7.34 -14.04 2.38
CA ILE A 19 -7.29 -13.32 3.64
C ILE A 19 -8.02 -11.99 3.44
N MET A 20 -9.04 -11.75 4.25
CA MET A 20 -9.82 -10.52 4.30
C MET A 20 -9.41 -9.71 5.54
N PRO A 21 -8.51 -8.70 5.42
CA PRO A 21 -8.15 -7.86 6.56
C PRO A 21 -9.37 -7.05 7.02
N GLN A 22 -9.46 -6.83 8.33
CA GLN A 22 -10.51 -5.98 8.90
C GLN A 22 -10.04 -4.53 8.85
N VAL A 23 -10.86 -3.64 8.27
CA VAL A 23 -10.61 -2.20 8.21
C VAL A 23 -11.86 -1.49 8.71
N GLN A 24 -11.79 -0.88 9.87
CA GLN A 24 -12.96 -0.32 10.56
C GLN A 24 -13.40 1.02 9.98
N ASN A 25 -12.45 1.82 9.47
CA ASN A 25 -12.69 3.15 8.92
C ASN A 25 -11.50 3.60 8.03
N PRO A 26 -11.62 4.71 7.28
CA PRO A 26 -10.56 5.19 6.38
C PRO A 26 -9.25 5.61 7.05
N THR A 27 -9.23 5.78 8.37
CA THR A 27 -8.04 6.14 9.17
C THR A 27 -7.52 4.98 10.03
N ASP A 28 -8.04 3.76 9.84
CA ASP A 28 -7.63 2.58 10.58
C ASP A 28 -6.24 2.10 10.12
N THR A 29 -5.27 2.15 11.02
CA THR A 29 -3.88 1.71 10.79
C THR A 29 -3.56 0.35 11.44
N ALA A 30 -4.55 -0.40 11.94
CA ALA A 30 -4.33 -1.63 12.71
C ALA A 30 -3.69 -2.79 11.94
N ASN A 31 -3.66 -2.73 10.61
CA ASN A 31 -2.97 -3.71 9.76
C ASN A 31 -1.52 -3.30 9.41
N PHE A 32 -1.01 -2.23 10.03
CA PHE A 32 0.36 -1.74 9.90
C PHE A 32 1.05 -1.75 11.26
N ASP A 33 2.38 -1.79 11.26
CA ASP A 33 3.16 -1.65 12.49
C ASP A 33 3.09 -0.21 13.02
N GLU A 34 3.22 -0.08 14.35
CA GLU A 34 3.35 1.23 14.99
C GLU A 34 4.79 1.74 14.89
N TYR A 35 4.95 2.94 14.36
CA TYR A 35 6.23 3.66 14.32
C TYR A 35 6.14 4.93 15.16
N PRO A 36 7.23 5.34 15.84
CA PRO A 36 7.27 6.62 16.51
C PRO A 36 7.09 7.76 15.50
N PRO A 37 6.58 8.94 15.94
CA PRO A 37 6.55 10.12 15.08
C PRO A 37 7.95 10.46 14.57
N ASP A 38 8.00 10.94 13.32
CA ASP A 38 9.25 11.45 12.76
C ASP A 38 9.77 12.62 13.61
N SER A 39 11.05 12.54 13.94
CA SER A 39 11.77 13.52 14.76
C SER A 39 13.05 14.02 14.11
N ASP A 40 13.34 13.53 12.89
CA ASP A 40 14.53 13.93 12.15
C ASP A 40 14.40 15.37 11.66
N PRO A 41 15.51 16.13 11.63
CA PRO A 41 15.49 17.45 11.02
C PRO A 41 15.21 17.35 9.51
N PRO A 42 14.64 18.40 8.89
CA PRO A 42 14.44 18.41 7.44
C PRO A 42 15.74 18.12 6.69
N PRO A 43 15.70 17.32 5.59
CA PRO A 43 16.86 17.12 4.75
C PRO A 43 17.27 18.44 4.07
N PRO A 44 18.53 18.59 3.62
CA PRO A 44 18.96 19.72 2.79
C PRO A 44 18.18 19.79 1.47
N ASP A 45 18.07 21.00 0.91
CA ASP A 45 17.46 21.19 -0.41
C ASP A 45 18.22 20.41 -1.50
N ASP A 46 17.48 19.61 -2.27
CA ASP A 46 18.00 18.96 -3.47
C ASP A 46 17.60 19.79 -4.70
N ILE A 47 18.60 20.37 -5.36
CA ILE A 47 18.43 21.19 -6.57
C ILE A 47 18.99 20.50 -7.82
N SER A 48 19.23 19.19 -7.74
CA SER A 48 19.81 18.44 -8.87
C SER A 48 18.83 18.27 -10.05
N GLY A 49 17.52 18.43 -9.81
CA GLY A 49 16.48 18.39 -10.83
C GLY A 49 16.13 16.97 -11.30
N TRP A 50 16.45 15.94 -10.51
CA TRP A 50 16.03 14.56 -10.80
C TRP A 50 14.51 14.39 -10.74
N ASP A 51 13.85 15.27 -10.00
CA ASP A 51 12.44 15.26 -9.68
C ASP A 51 11.64 16.38 -10.39
N ASN A 52 12.16 16.93 -11.49
CA ASN A 52 11.51 18.03 -12.23
C ASN A 52 10.08 17.71 -12.72
N ASP A 53 9.75 16.42 -12.88
CA ASP A 53 8.44 15.94 -13.35
C ASP A 53 7.65 15.15 -12.29
N PHE A 54 8.04 15.23 -11.01
CA PHE A 54 7.28 14.61 -9.90
C PHE A 54 5.93 15.29 -9.64
#